data_AF-A0A955QRC3-F1
#
_entry.id   AF-A0A955QRC3-F1
#
_cell.length_a   1.000
_cell.length_b   1.000
_cell.length_c   1.000
_cell.angle_alpha   90.00
_cell.angle_beta   90.00
_cell.angle_gamma   90.00
#
_symmetry.space_group_name_H-M   'P 1'
#
loop_
_entity.id
_entity.type
_entity.pdbx_description
1 polymer ?
#
loop_
_entity_poly.entity_id
_entity_poly.type
_entity_poly.pdbx_seq_one_letter_code
_entity_poly.pdbx_strand_id
1 'polypeptide(L)'
;MKKSPPDSTDLEVLIEPRYLLAEKQLASIPLWEPKKKTGKGQSPREKTVGFTTVVKGKPIKVTIKVLSGGNYEFPNTTDLDFFRAIEQLATEQIQRQGILNNPICFKGHQILATASKSPSGQSYKELRRCLAKLNALSFEVVRTDGKRERVWGFHIFNSVYQEGEKKS
;
A
#
# COMPACT_ATOMS: atom_id res chain seq x y z
N MET A 1 36.60 20.32 35.46
CA MET A 1 35.44 19.45 35.76
C MET A 1 34.68 19.20 34.47
N LYS A 2 34.54 17.93 34.06
CA LYS A 2 33.88 17.52 32.81
C LYS A 2 32.35 17.66 32.98
N LYS A 3 31.69 18.33 32.04
CA LYS A 3 30.22 18.33 31.94
C LYS A 3 29.77 16.95 31.43
N SER A 4 28.90 16.30 32.19
CA SER A 4 28.15 15.12 31.75
C SER A 4 27.22 15.48 30.58
N PRO A 5 27.00 14.57 29.62
CA PRO A 5 26.01 14.77 28.56
C PRO A 5 24.59 14.61 29.15
N PRO A 6 23.58 15.34 28.64
CA PRO A 6 22.20 15.14 29.05
C PRO A 6 21.70 13.76 28.62
N ASP A 7 20.92 13.19 29.53
CA ASP A 7 20.36 11.85 29.56
C ASP A 7 19.68 11.41 28.27
N SER A 8 19.73 10.09 28.07
CA SER A 8 19.14 9.37 26.96
C SER A 8 17.68 9.74 26.74
N THR A 9 17.42 10.06 25.49
CA THR A 9 16.12 10.11 24.84
C THR A 9 15.43 8.74 24.93
N ASP A 10 14.95 8.35 26.10
CA ASP A 10 13.98 7.27 26.22
C ASP A 10 12.58 7.89 26.11
N LEU A 11 12.35 8.48 24.93
CA LEU A 11 11.02 8.43 24.35
C LEU A 11 10.73 6.94 24.24
N GLU A 12 9.86 6.43 25.12
CA GLU A 12 9.11 5.20 24.84
C GLU A 12 8.39 5.43 23.52
N VAL A 13 9.10 5.17 22.42
CA VAL A 13 8.51 4.93 21.13
C VAL A 13 7.75 3.65 21.37
N LEU A 14 6.48 3.78 21.75
CA LEU A 14 5.48 2.75 21.54
C LEU A 14 5.74 2.27 20.11
N ILE A 15 6.33 1.07 19.99
CA ILE A 15 6.63 0.47 18.70
C ILE A 15 5.25 0.12 18.15
N GLU A 16 4.59 1.11 17.54
CA GLU A 16 3.33 0.91 16.85
C GLU A 16 3.56 -0.25 15.88
N PRO A 17 2.72 -1.30 15.90
CA PRO A 17 2.82 -2.38 14.95
C PRO A 17 2.94 -1.77 13.55
N ARG A 18 3.97 -2.20 12.80
CA ARG A 18 4.35 -1.62 11.50
C ARG A 18 3.18 -1.50 10.50
N TYR A 19 2.14 -2.32 10.68
CA TYR A 19 0.86 -2.26 9.96
C TYR A 19 0.11 -0.94 10.14
N LEU A 20 0.07 -0.40 11.36
CA LEU A 20 -0.59 0.88 11.63
C LEU A 20 0.08 2.01 10.84
N LEU A 21 1.37 1.89 10.55
CA LEU A 21 2.09 2.88 9.74
C LEU A 21 1.75 2.77 8.25
N ALA A 22 1.71 1.57 7.68
CA ALA A 22 1.37 1.38 6.27
C ALA A 22 -0.09 1.74 5.99
N GLU A 23 -1.02 1.30 6.83
CA GLU A 23 -2.43 1.69 6.73
C GLU A 23 -2.63 3.19 6.92
N LYS A 24 -2.00 3.81 7.92
CA LYS A 24 -2.09 5.26 8.15
C LYS A 24 -1.51 6.06 6.98
N GLN A 25 -0.40 5.61 6.41
CA GLN A 25 0.20 6.26 5.24
C GLN A 25 -0.65 6.07 3.98
N LEU A 26 -1.12 4.85 3.70
CA LEU A 26 -1.96 4.59 2.53
C LEU A 26 -3.37 5.18 2.67
N ALA A 27 -3.92 5.28 3.88
CA ALA A 27 -5.20 5.96 4.13
C ALA A 27 -5.12 7.48 3.87
N SER A 28 -3.93 8.07 4.02
CA SER A 28 -3.71 9.48 3.63
C SER A 28 -3.69 9.70 2.11
N ILE A 29 -3.61 8.62 1.33
CA ILE A 29 -3.60 8.65 -0.13
C ILE A 29 -4.99 8.25 -0.64
N PRO A 30 -5.61 8.99 -1.56
CA PRO A 30 -7.00 8.77 -1.98
C PRO A 30 -7.17 7.58 -2.94
N LEU A 31 -6.54 6.44 -2.68
CA LEU A 31 -6.48 5.31 -3.60
C LEU A 31 -7.70 4.37 -3.51
N TRP A 32 -8.27 4.19 -2.32
CA TRP A 32 -9.38 3.26 -2.07
C TRP A 32 -10.74 3.92 -2.38
N GLU A 33 -11.52 3.33 -3.27
CA GLU A 33 -12.86 3.80 -3.61
C GLU A 33 -13.97 2.94 -3.00
N PRO A 34 -15.11 3.54 -2.62
CA PRO A 34 -16.33 2.79 -2.41
C PRO A 34 -16.68 2.01 -3.69
N LYS A 35 -17.08 0.75 -3.55
CA LYS A 35 -17.56 -0.05 -4.69
C LYS A 35 -18.79 0.63 -5.32
N LYS A 36 -18.66 1.12 -6.55
CA LYS A 36 -19.77 1.73 -7.30
C LYS A 36 -20.71 0.65 -7.86
N LYS A 37 -22.02 0.91 -7.83
CA LYS A 37 -22.99 0.09 -8.58
C LYS A 37 -22.78 0.31 -10.09
N THR A 38 -22.87 -0.77 -10.85
CA THR A 38 -22.69 -0.78 -12.31
C THR A 38 -23.54 0.31 -12.97
N GLY A 39 -22.93 1.15 -13.82
CA GLY A 39 -23.63 2.18 -14.61
C GLY A 39 -23.45 3.63 -14.17
N LYS A 40 -22.76 3.91 -13.06
CA LYS A 40 -22.33 5.28 -12.71
C LYS A 40 -20.94 5.54 -13.29
N GLY A 41 -20.76 6.71 -13.92
CA GLY A 41 -19.65 7.08 -14.81
C GLY A 41 -18.23 6.67 -14.36
N GLN A 42 -17.33 6.60 -15.36
CA GLN A 42 -15.95 6.15 -15.17
C GLN A 42 -15.29 6.91 -14.01
N SER A 43 -14.69 6.18 -13.06
CA SER A 43 -13.85 6.81 -12.05
C SER A 43 -12.72 7.59 -12.72
N PRO A 44 -12.34 8.77 -12.19
CA PRO A 44 -11.19 9.50 -12.70
C PRO A 44 -9.99 8.56 -12.70
N ARG A 45 -9.14 8.66 -13.73
CA ARG A 45 -7.95 7.81 -13.86
C ARG A 45 -6.75 8.34 -13.06
N GLU A 46 -6.88 9.53 -12.52
CA GLU A 46 -5.88 10.26 -11.77
C GLU A 46 -6.49 10.84 -10.49
N LYS A 47 -5.73 10.80 -9.40
CA LYS A 47 -6.04 11.51 -8.15
C LYS A 47 -4.80 12.15 -7.59
N THR A 48 -4.94 13.33 -7.00
CA THR A 48 -3.81 14.08 -6.45
C THR A 48 -4.11 14.48 -5.00
N VAL A 49 -3.14 14.26 -4.12
CA VAL A 49 -3.18 14.73 -2.73
C VAL A 49 -1.91 15.50 -2.41
N GLY A 50 -2.06 16.66 -1.78
CA GLY A 50 -0.95 17.48 -1.31
C GLY A 50 -0.94 17.56 0.21
N PHE A 51 0.23 17.45 0.82
CA PHE A 51 0.42 17.68 2.25
C PHE A 51 1.76 18.36 2.52
N THR A 52 1.89 18.95 3.71
CA THR A 52 3.14 19.57 4.18
C THR A 52 3.74 18.66 5.25
N THR A 53 5.05 18.39 5.14
CA THR A 53 5.79 17.63 6.16
C THR A 53 7.08 18.35 6.52
N VAL A 54 7.71 18.00 7.64
CA VAL A 54 8.95 18.63 8.09
C VAL A 54 10.13 17.70 7.80
N VAL A 55 11.10 18.17 7.02
CA VAL A 55 12.35 17.45 6.75
C VAL A 55 13.52 18.33 7.17
N LYS A 56 14.35 17.83 8.08
CA LYS A 56 15.48 18.58 8.66
C LYS A 56 15.05 19.94 9.25
N GLY A 57 13.91 19.97 9.94
CA GLY A 57 13.36 21.17 10.58
C GLY A 57 12.71 22.18 9.62
N LYS A 58 12.65 21.90 8.32
CA LYS A 58 12.02 22.79 7.32
C LYS A 58 10.71 22.21 6.80
N PRO A 59 9.64 23.02 6.71
CA PRO A 59 8.40 22.58 6.07
C PRO A 59 8.65 22.40 4.56
N ILE A 60 8.31 21.24 4.04
CA ILE A 60 8.37 20.88 2.63
C ILE A 60 6.98 20.50 2.14
N LYS A 61 6.65 20.90 0.90
CA LYS A 61 5.41 20.49 0.25
C LYS A 61 5.65 19.18 -0.50
N VAL A 62 4.73 18.23 -0.31
CA VAL A 62 4.74 16.95 -1.00
C VAL A 62 3.39 16.78 -1.69
N THR A 63 3.42 16.52 -2.98
CA THR A 63 2.24 16.19 -3.79
C THR A 63 2.41 14.76 -4.28
N ILE A 64 1.40 13.92 -4.04
CA ILE A 64 1.33 12.55 -4.54
C ILE A 64 0.20 12.51 -5.57
N LYS A 65 0.55 12.20 -6.81
CA LYS A 65 -0.39 11.86 -7.87
C LYS A 65 -0.45 10.34 -8.00
N VAL A 66 -1.65 9.79 -7.95
CA VAL A 66 -1.92 8.36 -8.15
C VAL A 66 -2.61 8.18 -9.48
N LEU A 67 -2.10 7.27 -10.29
CA LEU A 67 -2.60 6.96 -11.62
C LEU A 67 -3.06 5.51 -11.66
N SER A 68 -4.31 5.29 -12.08
CA SER A 68 -4.82 3.96 -12.36
C SER A 68 -4.40 3.52 -13.78
N GLY A 69 -3.66 2.42 -13.87
CA GLY A 69 -3.11 1.92 -15.14
C GLY A 69 -4.04 0.96 -15.89
N GLY A 70 -3.87 0.92 -17.22
CA GLY A 70 -4.54 -0.03 -18.11
C GLY A 70 -6.07 0.04 -18.07
N ASN A 71 -6.73 -1.11 -18.08
CA ASN A 71 -8.19 -1.22 -18.03
C ASN A 71 -8.76 -1.28 -16.60
N TYR A 72 -7.94 -0.92 -15.60
CA TYR A 72 -8.30 -1.03 -14.19
C TYR A 72 -8.75 0.31 -13.60
N GLU A 73 -9.90 0.30 -12.94
CA GLU A 73 -10.31 1.34 -12.01
C GLU A 73 -9.45 1.32 -10.73
N PHE A 74 -9.54 2.40 -9.93
CA PHE A 74 -8.92 2.43 -8.60
C PHE A 74 -9.35 1.23 -7.72
N PRO A 75 -8.48 0.76 -6.82
CA PRO A 75 -8.85 -0.29 -5.86
C PRO A 75 -10.05 0.13 -5.02
N ASN A 76 -10.93 -0.82 -4.71
CA ASN A 76 -12.13 -0.58 -3.92
C ASN A 76 -12.04 -1.20 -2.51
N THR A 77 -13.14 -1.14 -1.76
CA THR A 77 -13.22 -1.73 -0.41
C THR A 77 -12.95 -3.23 -0.36
N THR A 78 -13.35 -4.01 -1.38
CA THR A 78 -12.99 -5.44 -1.46
C THR A 78 -11.50 -5.64 -1.75
N ASP A 79 -10.90 -4.76 -2.55
CA ASP A 79 -9.46 -4.79 -2.81
C ASP A 79 -8.66 -4.46 -1.54
N LEU A 80 -9.18 -3.57 -0.68
CA LEU A 80 -8.60 -3.24 0.63
C LEU A 80 -8.59 -4.46 1.57
N ASP A 81 -9.66 -5.24 1.63
CA ASP A 81 -9.71 -6.46 2.46
C ASP A 81 -8.60 -7.45 2.07
N PHE A 82 -8.37 -7.65 0.76
CA PHE A 82 -7.30 -8.50 0.27
C PHE A 82 -5.91 -7.92 0.56
N PHE A 83 -5.74 -6.61 0.43
CA PHE A 83 -4.48 -5.95 0.74
C PHE A 83 -4.11 -6.12 2.21
N ARG A 84 -5.07 -5.92 3.12
CA ARG A 84 -4.90 -6.15 4.57
C ARG A 84 -4.51 -7.59 4.90
N ALA A 85 -5.15 -8.55 4.23
CA ALA A 85 -4.79 -9.96 4.38
C ALA A 85 -3.33 -10.23 3.95
N ILE A 86 -2.87 -9.60 2.87
CA ILE A 86 -1.47 -9.71 2.41
C ILE A 86 -0.52 -9.08 3.42
N GLU A 87 -0.83 -7.88 3.93
CA GLU A 87 -0.02 -7.22 4.95
C GLU A 87 0.11 -8.09 6.19
N GLN A 88 -1.01 -8.60 6.70
CA GLN A 88 -1.06 -9.50 7.86
C GLN A 88 -0.11 -10.69 7.67
N LEU A 89 -0.27 -11.43 6.57
CA LEU A 89 0.57 -12.60 6.25
C LEU A 89 2.05 -12.24 6.10
N ALA A 90 2.37 -11.10 5.46
CA ALA A 90 3.74 -10.65 5.29
C ALA A 90 4.44 -10.42 6.62
N THR A 91 3.73 -9.85 7.59
CA THR A 91 4.32 -9.57 8.89
C THR A 91 4.28 -10.78 9.83
N GLU A 92 3.32 -11.69 9.70
CA GLU A 92 3.43 -13.01 10.34
C GLU A 92 4.71 -13.72 9.88
N GLN A 93 5.06 -13.60 8.59
CA GLN A 93 6.31 -14.11 8.06
C GLN A 93 7.54 -13.38 8.64
N ILE A 94 7.52 -12.04 8.74
CA ILE A 94 8.58 -11.26 9.40
C ILE A 94 8.76 -11.69 10.85
N GLN A 95 7.68 -11.85 11.60
CA GLN A 95 7.74 -12.25 13.01
C GLN A 95 8.36 -13.63 13.19
N ARG A 96 8.13 -14.55 12.24
CA ARG A 96 8.70 -15.91 12.26
C ARG A 96 10.15 -15.96 11.78
N GLN A 97 10.52 -15.17 10.79
CA GLN A 97 11.80 -15.29 10.07
C GLN A 97 12.79 -14.14 10.34
N GLY A 98 12.33 -13.07 10.99
CA GLY A 98 13.08 -11.83 11.22
C GLY A 98 13.22 -10.93 9.99
N ILE A 99 13.04 -11.48 8.78
CA ILE A 99 13.22 -10.76 7.50
C ILE A 99 12.12 -11.14 6.50
N LEU A 100 11.92 -10.26 5.51
CA LEU A 100 11.03 -10.51 4.37
C LEU A 100 11.83 -10.31 3.09
N ASN A 101 12.10 -11.41 2.37
CA ASN A 101 12.84 -11.39 1.12
C ASN A 101 11.87 -11.36 -0.07
N ASN A 102 12.23 -10.60 -1.10
CA ASN A 102 11.51 -10.63 -2.37
C ASN A 102 12.03 -11.80 -3.25
N PRO A 103 11.16 -12.48 -4.01
CA PRO A 103 9.71 -12.32 -4.03
C PRO A 103 9.04 -12.87 -2.77
N ILE A 104 7.94 -12.23 -2.36
CA ILE A 104 7.11 -12.70 -1.24
C ILE A 104 6.05 -13.64 -1.81
N CYS A 105 5.98 -14.86 -1.28
CA CYS A 105 5.09 -15.90 -1.77
C CYS A 105 4.01 -16.22 -0.75
N PHE A 106 2.75 -16.21 -1.20
CA PHE A 106 1.59 -16.59 -0.39
C PHE A 106 0.75 -17.60 -1.15
N LYS A 107 0.14 -18.56 -0.44
CA LYS A 107 -0.88 -19.41 -1.06
C LYS A 107 -2.19 -18.63 -1.16
N GLY A 108 -2.85 -18.69 -2.31
CA GLY A 108 -4.10 -17.94 -2.53
C GLY A 108 -5.19 -18.24 -1.50
N HIS A 109 -5.33 -19.51 -1.06
CA HIS A 109 -6.30 -19.86 -0.01
C HIS A 109 -5.98 -19.23 1.35
N GLN A 110 -4.71 -18.96 1.67
CA GLN A 110 -4.33 -18.28 2.90
C GLN A 110 -4.77 -16.81 2.86
N ILE A 111 -4.59 -16.15 1.72
CA ILE A 111 -5.08 -14.78 1.53
C ILE A 111 -6.59 -14.73 1.67
N LEU A 112 -7.32 -15.65 1.00
CA LEU A 112 -8.78 -15.70 1.09
C LEU A 112 -9.26 -15.95 2.53
N ALA A 113 -8.66 -16.91 3.23
CA ALA A 113 -9.01 -17.20 4.62
C ALA A 113 -8.78 -15.99 5.53
N THR A 114 -7.63 -15.32 5.39
CA THR A 114 -7.28 -14.12 6.17
C THR A 114 -8.23 -12.95 5.84
N ALA A 115 -8.65 -12.81 4.59
CA ALA A 115 -9.65 -11.84 4.15
C ALA A 115 -11.11 -12.24 4.49
N SER A 116 -11.32 -13.34 5.23
CA SER A 116 -12.65 -13.89 5.56
C SER A 116 -13.53 -14.15 4.32
N LYS A 117 -12.92 -14.61 3.22
CA LYS A 117 -13.60 -15.00 1.99
C LYS A 117 -13.58 -16.52 1.82
N SER A 118 -14.72 -17.09 1.42
CA SER A 118 -14.79 -18.51 1.07
C SER A 118 -13.93 -18.83 -0.15
N PRO A 119 -13.24 -20.00 -0.18
CA PRO A 119 -12.44 -20.41 -1.32
C PRO A 119 -13.33 -20.82 -2.50
N SER A 120 -13.71 -19.84 -3.32
CA SER A 120 -14.54 -20.04 -4.51
C SER A 120 -13.85 -19.49 -5.76
N GLY A 121 -14.21 -20.01 -6.95
CA GLY A 121 -13.67 -19.51 -8.21
C GLY A 121 -13.87 -17.99 -8.40
N GLN A 122 -15.00 -17.47 -7.92
CA GLN A 122 -15.27 -16.03 -7.90
C GLN A 122 -14.33 -15.27 -6.97
N SER A 123 -14.09 -15.76 -5.75
CA SER A 123 -13.17 -15.12 -4.80
C SER A 123 -11.72 -15.12 -5.29
N TYR A 124 -11.29 -16.20 -5.95
CA TYR A 124 -9.98 -16.21 -6.62
C TYR A 124 -9.92 -15.22 -7.79
N LYS A 125 -11.00 -15.10 -8.58
CA LYS A 125 -11.08 -14.12 -9.67
C LYS A 125 -10.99 -12.68 -9.13
N GLU A 126 -11.65 -12.40 -8.02
CA GLU A 126 -11.58 -11.11 -7.33
C GLU A 126 -10.19 -10.82 -6.80
N LEU A 127 -9.55 -11.79 -6.13
CA LEU A 127 -8.16 -11.66 -5.67
C LEU A 127 -7.20 -11.40 -6.84
N ARG A 128 -7.34 -12.13 -7.96
CA ARG A 128 -6.51 -11.89 -9.15
C ARG A 128 -6.69 -10.48 -9.71
N ARG A 129 -7.93 -10.01 -9.77
CA ARG A 129 -8.25 -8.65 -10.21
C ARG A 129 -7.68 -7.60 -9.26
N CYS A 130 -7.79 -7.80 -7.94
CA CYS A 130 -7.19 -6.93 -6.92
C CYS A 130 -5.68 -6.80 -7.14
N LEU A 131 -4.96 -7.91 -7.26
CA LEU A 131 -3.51 -7.90 -7.48
C LEU A 131 -3.13 -7.20 -8.79
N ALA A 132 -3.90 -7.41 -9.86
CA ALA A 132 -3.67 -6.73 -11.14
C ALA A 132 -3.90 -5.21 -11.04
N LYS A 133 -4.92 -4.75 -10.30
CA LYS A 133 -5.15 -3.33 -10.02
C LYS A 133 -3.96 -2.72 -9.26
N LEU A 134 -3.50 -3.38 -8.19
CA LEU A 134 -2.41 -2.88 -7.36
C LEU A 134 -1.06 -2.84 -8.11
N ASN A 135 -0.81 -3.80 -9.00
CA ASN A 135 0.36 -3.80 -9.88
C ASN A 135 0.28 -2.68 -10.94
N ALA A 136 -0.92 -2.36 -11.41
CA ALA A 136 -1.14 -1.31 -12.41
C ALA A 136 -1.18 0.12 -11.83
N LEU A 137 -1.26 0.28 -10.51
CA LEU A 137 -1.20 1.60 -9.88
C LEU A 137 0.22 2.15 -9.94
N SER A 138 0.36 3.38 -10.43
CA SER A 138 1.60 4.14 -10.32
C SER A 138 1.39 5.39 -9.46
N PHE A 139 2.44 5.73 -8.72
CA PHE A 139 2.51 6.88 -7.85
C PHE A 139 3.61 7.79 -8.37
N GLU A 140 3.27 9.04 -8.65
CA GLU A 140 4.23 10.10 -8.92
C GLU A 140 4.27 11.02 -7.69
N VAL A 141 5.47 11.25 -7.17
CA VAL A 141 5.69 12.12 -6.02
C VAL A 141 6.49 13.32 -6.45
N VAL A 142 5.94 14.50 -6.16
CA VAL A 142 6.60 15.78 -6.34
C VAL A 142 6.90 16.36 -4.97
N ARG A 143 8.17 16.64 -4.71
CA ARG A 143 8.62 17.32 -3.50
C ARG A 143 9.15 18.70 -3.85
N THR A 144 8.58 19.73 -3.24
CA THR A 144 8.97 21.12 -3.43
C THR A 144 9.60 21.70 -2.15
N ASP A 145 10.80 22.25 -2.29
CA ASP A 145 11.57 22.95 -1.25
C ASP A 145 12.00 24.33 -1.78
N GLY A 146 11.17 25.34 -1.53
CA GLY A 146 11.33 26.68 -2.11
C GLY A 146 11.26 26.62 -3.64
N LYS A 147 12.38 26.93 -4.31
CA LYS A 147 12.52 26.89 -5.78
C LYS A 147 12.96 25.52 -6.32
N ARG A 148 13.31 24.57 -5.45
CA ARG A 148 13.80 23.24 -5.86
C ARG A 148 12.65 22.26 -5.91
N GLU A 149 12.58 21.49 -7.00
CA GLU A 149 11.63 20.41 -7.18
C GLU A 149 12.38 19.08 -7.34
N ARG A 150 11.80 18.01 -6.80
CA ARG A 150 12.22 16.63 -7.07
C ARG A 150 10.99 15.80 -7.41
N VAL A 151 11.08 15.06 -8.50
CA VAL A 151 10.02 14.17 -8.98
C VAL A 151 10.55 12.74 -9.04
N TRP A 152 9.77 11.78 -8.55
CA TRP A 152 10.06 10.36 -8.72
C TRP A 152 8.77 9.55 -8.76
N GLY A 153 8.85 8.34 -9.32
CA GLY A 153 7.73 7.42 -9.41
C GLY A 153 7.97 6.13 -8.63
N PHE A 154 6.90 5.48 -8.17
CA PHE A 154 6.96 4.13 -7.61
C PHE A 154 5.64 3.35 -7.80
N HIS A 155 5.70 2.05 -7.56
CA HIS A 155 4.55 1.14 -7.54
C HIS A 155 4.46 0.45 -6.16
N ILE A 156 3.25 0.06 -5.73
CA ILE A 156 3.08 -0.75 -4.52
C ILE A 156 3.68 -2.15 -4.75
N PHE A 157 3.32 -2.78 -5.87
CA PHE A 157 3.93 -4.01 -6.33
C PHE A 157 4.60 -3.76 -7.67
N ASN A 158 5.93 -3.95 -7.72
CA ASN A 158 6.70 -3.80 -8.95
C ASN A 158 6.43 -4.95 -9.93
N SER A 159 6.08 -6.13 -9.40
CA SER A 159 5.74 -7.32 -10.17
C SER A 159 4.82 -8.23 -9.38
N VAL A 160 3.85 -8.84 -10.04
CA VAL A 160 2.97 -9.88 -9.48
C VAL A 160 3.01 -11.09 -10.39
N TYR A 161 3.25 -12.26 -9.79
CA TYR A 161 3.18 -13.56 -10.46
C TYR A 161 2.06 -14.39 -9.85
N GLN A 162 1.31 -15.10 -10.69
CA GLN A 162 0.22 -15.97 -10.27
C GLN A 162 0.36 -17.31 -10.98
N GLU A 163 0.30 -18.39 -10.20
CA GLU A 163 0.34 -19.76 -10.69
C GLU A 163 -0.91 -20.50 -10.22
N GLY A 164 -1.47 -21.34 -11.09
CA GLY A 164 -2.63 -22.15 -10.76
C GLY A 164 -3.09 -23.00 -11.94
N GLU A 165 -3.85 -24.05 -11.62
CA GLU A 165 -4.38 -24.96 -12.63
C GLU A 165 -5.57 -24.32 -13.35
N LYS A 166 -5.55 -24.36 -14.68
CA LYS A 166 -6.72 -24.06 -15.50
C LYS A 166 -7.65 -25.28 -15.41
N LYS A 167 -8.77 -25.17 -14.68
CA LYS A 167 -9.83 -26.18 -14.78
C LYS A 167 -10.38 -26.14 -16.21
N SER A 168 -10.16 -27.24 -16.93
CA SER A 168 -10.76 -27.55 -18.24
C SER A 168 -12.27 -27.66 -18.14
#